data_AF-A0A1C5FWP7-F1
#
_entry.id   AF-A0A1C5FWP7-F1
#
_cell.length_a   1.000
_cell.length_b   1.000
_cell.length_c   1.000
_cell.angle_alpha   90.00
_cell.angle_beta   90.00
_cell.angle_gamma   90.00
#
_symmetry.space_group_name_H-M   'P 1'
#
loop_
_entity.id
_entity.type
_entity.pdbx_description
1 polymer ?
#
loop_
_entity_poly.entity_id
_entity_poly.type
_entity_poly.pdbx_seq_one_letter_code
_entity_poly.pdbx_strand_id
1 'polypeptide(L)'
;MAALALVSAVGAVAFGWPLFAPGDSGITTHAADAPWLFAALLPLLLAVVVATIADTGLDAKAVAMLGVLAAAGAALRPLGAGTAGIEPMFFLMVLSGRVLGPGFGFVLGAVSMFASALLTGGVGPWMPFQMLAMGWVAMGAGLLPGA
;
A
#
# COMPACT_ATOMS: atom_id res chain seq x y z
N MET A 1 11.97 -6.69 -9.17
CA MET A 1 11.15 -6.03 -10.22
C MET A 1 10.00 -6.91 -10.70
N ALA A 2 10.22 -8.19 -11.05
CA ALA A 2 9.14 -9.10 -11.46
C ALA A 2 8.00 -9.22 -10.42
N ALA A 3 8.34 -9.34 -9.13
CA ALA A 3 7.35 -9.37 -8.05
C ALA A 3 6.51 -8.06 -7.98
N LEU A 4 7.14 -6.90 -8.08
CA LEU A 4 6.45 -5.60 -8.07
C LEU A 4 5.51 -5.44 -9.29
N ALA A 5 5.95 -5.91 -10.47
CA ALA A 5 5.15 -5.90 -11.68
C ALA A 5 3.91 -6.81 -11.53
N LEU A 6 4.10 -8.01 -11.00
CA LEU A 6 3.02 -8.98 -10.80
C LEU A 6 1.98 -8.47 -9.79
N VAL A 7 2.44 -7.88 -8.69
CA VAL A 7 1.59 -7.27 -7.65
C VAL A 7 0.84 -6.06 -8.19
N SER A 8 1.51 -5.22 -8.97
CA SER A 8 0.88 -4.06 -9.60
C SER A 8 -0.14 -4.49 -10.65
N ALA A 9 0.12 -5.57 -11.40
CA ALA A 9 -0.82 -6.14 -12.36
C ALA A 9 -2.06 -6.72 -11.66
N VAL A 10 -1.89 -7.52 -10.60
CA VAL A 10 -3.00 -8.03 -9.78
C VAL A 10 -3.79 -6.88 -9.18
N GLY A 11 -3.10 -5.87 -8.67
CA GLY A 11 -3.70 -4.64 -8.17
C GLY A 11 -4.52 -3.87 -9.21
N ALA A 12 -3.98 -3.71 -10.42
CA ALA A 12 -4.67 -3.04 -11.52
C ALA A 12 -5.91 -3.81 -11.98
N VAL A 13 -5.85 -5.14 -12.02
CA VAL A 13 -7.00 -5.99 -12.30
C VAL A 13 -8.06 -5.85 -11.20
N ALA A 14 -7.64 -5.82 -9.93
CA ALA A 14 -8.56 -5.66 -8.80
C ALA A 14 -9.26 -4.29 -8.78
N PHE A 15 -8.56 -3.20 -9.13
CA PHE A 15 -9.14 -1.86 -9.28
C PHE A 15 -9.95 -1.70 -10.56
N GLY A 16 -9.57 -2.37 -11.65
CA GLY A 16 -10.17 -2.23 -12.97
C GLY A 16 -11.43 -3.08 -13.17
N TRP A 17 -11.50 -4.26 -12.56
CA TRP A 17 -12.64 -5.20 -12.67
C TRP A 17 -14.02 -4.55 -12.45
N PRO A 18 -14.24 -3.72 -11.42
CA PRO A 18 -15.54 -3.09 -11.17
C PRO A 18 -16.00 -2.16 -12.29
N LEU A 19 -15.09 -1.59 -13.09
CA LEU A 19 -15.42 -0.67 -14.19
C LEU A 19 -15.97 -1.40 -15.42
N PHE A 20 -15.73 -2.70 -15.54
CA PHE A 20 -16.18 -3.53 -16.66
C PHE A 20 -17.34 -4.47 -16.29
N ALA A 21 -17.78 -4.44 -15.03
CA ALA A 21 -18.93 -5.20 -14.55
C ALA A 21 -20.25 -4.59 -15.09
N PRO A 22 -21.17 -5.38 -15.68
CA PRO A 22 -22.45 -4.88 -16.18
C PRO A 22 -23.30 -4.20 -15.09
N GLY A 23 -23.93 -3.06 -15.42
CA GLY A 23 -24.70 -2.24 -14.47
C GLY A 23 -26.01 -2.83 -13.94
N ASP A 24 -26.41 -4.03 -14.42
CA ASP A 24 -27.67 -4.70 -14.04
C ASP A 24 -27.53 -5.66 -12.85
N SER A 25 -26.31 -5.93 -12.36
CA SER A 25 -26.11 -6.72 -11.14
C SER A 25 -26.26 -5.83 -9.91
N GLY A 26 -27.45 -5.91 -9.31
CA GLY A 26 -27.86 -5.13 -8.14
C GLY A 26 -26.78 -4.99 -7.06
N ILE A 27 -26.63 -3.74 -6.63
CA ILE A 27 -25.78 -3.20 -5.55
C ILE A 27 -25.91 -3.93 -4.18
N THR A 28 -26.74 -4.96 -4.05
CA THR A 28 -27.14 -5.58 -2.78
C THR A 28 -26.86 -7.08 -2.64
N THR A 29 -26.25 -7.77 -3.62
CA THR A 29 -25.98 -9.24 -3.51
C THR A 29 -24.50 -9.64 -3.57
N HIS A 30 -23.59 -8.72 -3.92
CA HIS A 30 -22.14 -9.00 -4.03
C HIS A 30 -21.31 -8.62 -2.80
N ALA A 31 -21.95 -8.29 -1.67
CA ALA A 31 -21.28 -8.04 -0.39
C ALA A 31 -20.62 -9.31 0.22
N ALA A 32 -20.92 -10.50 -0.31
CA ALA A 32 -20.42 -11.78 0.19
C ALA A 32 -19.13 -12.27 -0.50
N ASP A 33 -18.88 -11.90 -1.76
CA ASP A 33 -17.70 -12.37 -2.52
C ASP A 33 -16.50 -11.41 -2.40
N ALA A 34 -16.76 -10.11 -2.29
CA ALA A 34 -15.73 -9.10 -2.05
C ALA A 34 -14.86 -9.43 -0.81
N PRO A 35 -15.42 -9.83 0.36
CA PRO A 35 -14.64 -10.22 1.53
C PRO A 35 -13.65 -11.36 1.30
N TRP A 36 -13.94 -12.32 0.41
CA TRP A 36 -13.06 -13.48 0.14
C TRP A 36 -11.90 -13.11 -0.77
N LEU A 37 -12.14 -12.30 -1.81
CA LEU A 37 -11.07 -11.73 -2.63
C LEU A 37 -10.14 -10.85 -1.76
N PHE A 38 -10.72 -10.12 -0.81
CA PHE A 38 -10.02 -9.31 0.20
C PHE A 38 -9.20 -10.13 1.20
N ALA A 39 -9.78 -11.20 1.73
CA ALA A 39 -9.12 -12.13 2.64
C ALA A 39 -8.00 -12.90 1.95
N ALA A 40 -8.07 -13.10 0.63
CA ALA A 40 -6.99 -13.67 -0.18
C ALA A 40 -5.90 -12.64 -0.54
N LEU A 41 -6.28 -11.37 -0.77
CA LEU A 41 -5.33 -10.30 -1.11
C LEU A 41 -4.38 -9.97 0.04
N LEU A 42 -4.86 -10.03 1.28
CA LEU A 42 -4.09 -9.70 2.48
C LEU A 42 -2.89 -10.65 2.70
N PRO A 43 -3.04 -12.00 2.71
CA PRO A 43 -1.93 -12.93 2.75
C PRO A 43 -1.09 -12.88 1.48
N LEU A 44 -1.66 -12.54 0.32
CA LEU A 44 -0.87 -12.34 -0.91
C LEU A 44 0.03 -11.10 -0.81
N LEU A 45 -0.47 -9.98 -0.28
CA LEU A 45 0.30 -8.76 0.00
C LEU A 45 1.36 -9.01 1.08
N LEU A 46 1.02 -9.76 2.13
CA LEU A 46 1.98 -10.19 3.14
C LEU A 46 3.04 -11.11 2.55
N ALA A 47 2.66 -12.10 1.75
CA ALA A 47 3.58 -12.99 1.06
C ALA A 47 4.47 -12.20 0.09
N VAL A 48 3.95 -11.17 -0.56
CA VAL A 48 4.69 -10.28 -1.43
C VAL A 48 5.66 -9.41 -0.65
N VAL A 49 5.24 -8.86 0.50
CA VAL A 49 6.11 -8.09 1.39
C VAL A 49 7.22 -8.98 1.92
N VAL A 50 6.91 -10.20 2.34
CA VAL A 50 7.89 -11.20 2.79
C VAL A 50 8.81 -11.64 1.65
N ALA A 51 8.27 -11.87 0.45
CA ALA A 51 9.06 -12.20 -0.74
C ALA A 51 9.92 -11.04 -1.20
N THR A 52 9.45 -9.79 -1.09
CA THR A 52 10.30 -8.62 -1.34
C THR A 52 11.37 -8.52 -0.28
N ILE A 53 11.07 -8.69 1.01
CA ILE A 53 12.07 -8.72 2.09
C ILE A 53 13.14 -9.80 1.84
N ALA A 54 12.73 -10.98 1.35
CA ALA A 54 13.62 -12.08 1.01
C ALA A 54 14.45 -11.81 -0.26
N ASP A 55 13.86 -11.21 -1.30
CA ASP A 55 14.50 -10.96 -2.60
C ASP A 55 15.42 -9.73 -2.61
N THR A 56 15.14 -8.68 -1.81
CA THR A 56 15.99 -7.48 -1.78
C THR A 56 17.24 -7.62 -0.92
N GLY A 57 17.41 -8.72 -0.17
CA GLY A 57 18.51 -8.86 0.76
C GLY A 57 18.52 -7.73 1.79
N LEU A 58 17.36 -7.44 2.39
CA LEU A 58 17.25 -6.38 3.40
C LEU A 58 18.15 -6.70 4.58
N ASP A 59 19.28 -6.01 4.65
CA ASP A 59 20.08 -5.83 5.85
C ASP A 59 19.17 -5.44 7.02
N ALA A 60 19.48 -5.89 8.23
CA ALA A 60 18.86 -5.47 9.47
C ALA A 60 18.64 -3.94 9.55
N LYS A 61 19.57 -3.14 9.01
CA LYS A 61 19.44 -1.69 8.87
C LYS A 61 18.21 -1.28 8.05
N ALA A 62 17.98 -1.91 6.92
CA ALA A 62 16.87 -1.56 6.04
C ALA A 62 15.52 -1.99 6.63
N VAL A 63 15.48 -3.12 7.36
CA VAL A 63 14.30 -3.52 8.16
C VAL A 63 14.03 -2.51 9.28
N ALA A 64 15.08 -2.08 10.00
CA ALA A 64 14.94 -1.07 11.05
C ALA A 64 14.42 0.27 10.49
N MET A 65 14.95 0.70 9.34
CA MET A 65 14.47 1.90 8.64
C MET A 65 13.01 1.77 8.21
N LEU A 66 12.59 0.63 7.66
CA LEU A 66 11.19 0.37 7.33
C LEU A 66 10.30 0.50 8.57
N GLY A 67 10.70 -0.08 9.70
CA GLY A 67 9.95 0.00 10.94
C GLY A 67 9.78 1.43 11.46
N VAL A 68 10.88 2.19 11.52
CA VAL A 68 10.88 3.58 12.00
C VAL A 68 10.05 4.49 11.09
N LEU A 69 10.27 4.40 9.78
CA LEU A 69 9.55 5.22 8.81
C LEU A 69 8.07 4.84 8.74
N ALA A 70 7.73 3.55 8.87
CA ALA A 70 6.35 3.11 8.90
C ALA A 70 5.62 3.57 10.16
N ALA A 71 6.28 3.52 11.32
CA ALA A 71 5.73 4.06 12.57
C ALA A 71 5.47 5.57 12.46
N ALA A 72 6.41 6.33 11.89
CA ALA A 72 6.24 7.76 11.65
C ALA A 72 5.09 8.03 10.67
N GLY A 73 5.05 7.33 9.53
CA GLY A 73 3.96 7.46 8.56
C GLY A 73 2.59 7.12 9.16
N ALA A 74 2.52 6.07 9.97
CA ALA A 74 1.28 5.64 10.62
C ALA A 74 0.77 6.66 11.65
N ALA A 75 1.68 7.31 12.39
CA ALA A 75 1.35 8.36 13.36
C ALA A 75 0.96 9.69 12.70
N LEU A 76 1.51 10.00 11.52
CA LEU A 76 1.20 11.24 10.79
C LEU A 76 -0.20 11.26 10.18
N ARG A 77 -0.76 10.10 9.83
CA ARG A 77 -2.08 10.01 9.19
C ARG A 77 -3.23 10.50 10.07
N PRO A 78 -3.37 10.09 11.35
CA PRO A 78 -4.39 10.66 12.24
C PRO A 78 -4.25 12.17 12.45
N LEU A 79 -3.02 12.69 12.39
CA LEU A 79 -2.74 14.11 12.60
C LEU A 79 -3.13 14.98 11.39
N GLY A 80 -3.21 14.41 10.18
CA GLY A 80 -3.65 15.10 8.96
C GLY A 80 -5.17 15.16 8.78
N ALA A 81 -5.92 14.29 9.47
CA ALA A 81 -7.38 14.23 9.45
C ALA A 81 -7.99 15.44 10.18
N GLY A 82 -7.96 16.62 9.56
CA GLY A 82 -8.53 17.85 10.10
C GLY A 82 -7.89 19.15 9.61
N THR A 83 -6.67 19.09 9.08
CA THR A 83 -5.91 20.27 8.63
C THR A 83 -6.07 20.52 7.13
N ALA A 84 -7.24 21.03 6.71
CA ALA A 84 -7.45 21.66 5.39
C ALA A 84 -6.89 20.90 4.15
N GLY A 85 -6.85 19.56 4.16
CA GLY A 85 -6.34 18.74 3.06
C GLY A 85 -4.82 18.56 3.01
N ILE A 86 -4.08 19.08 4.00
CA ILE A 86 -2.64 18.80 4.15
C ILE A 86 -2.48 17.49 4.91
N GLU A 87 -1.97 16.48 4.23
CA GLU A 87 -1.71 15.15 4.80
C GLU A 87 -0.19 14.89 4.85
N PRO A 88 0.46 15.07 6.02
CA PRO A 88 1.92 15.00 6.15
C PRO A 88 2.50 13.63 5.81
N MET A 89 1.67 12.58 5.89
CA MET A 89 2.05 11.23 5.53
C MET A 89 2.57 11.15 4.09
N PHE A 90 1.93 11.84 3.14
CA PHE A 90 2.37 11.80 1.73
C PHE A 90 3.75 12.41 1.53
N PHE A 91 4.07 13.49 2.25
CA PHE A 91 5.40 14.08 2.19
C PHE A 91 6.48 13.06 2.57
N LEU A 92 6.29 12.35 3.70
CA LEU A 92 7.20 11.31 4.14
C LEU A 92 7.31 10.16 3.13
N MET A 93 6.18 9.70 2.58
CA MET A 93 6.14 8.57 1.64
C MET A 93 6.83 8.90 0.31
N VAL A 94 6.56 10.09 -0.26
CA VAL A 94 7.15 10.53 -1.53
C VAL A 94 8.66 10.71 -1.37
N LEU A 95 9.10 11.38 -0.30
CA LEU A 95 10.53 11.58 -0.04
C LEU A 95 11.27 10.26 0.17
N SER A 96 10.69 9.37 0.97
CA SER A 96 11.27 8.05 1.23
C SER A 96 11.35 7.21 -0.04
N GLY A 97 10.29 7.19 -0.86
CA GLY A 97 10.30 6.49 -2.15
C GLY A 97 11.33 7.06 -3.12
N ARG A 98 11.51 8.39 -3.15
CA ARG A 98 12.48 9.04 -4.01
C ARG A 98 13.94 8.77 -3.63
N VAL A 99 14.23 8.66 -2.33
CA VAL A 99 15.59 8.48 -1.78
C VAL A 99 15.97 7.01 -1.67
N LEU A 100 15.04 6.16 -1.24
CA LEU A 100 15.28 4.74 -0.94
C LEU A 100 14.91 3.81 -2.10
N GLY A 101 14.33 4.39 -3.16
CA GLY A 101 14.01 3.70 -4.41
C GLY A 101 12.60 3.12 -4.46
N PRO A 102 12.15 2.71 -5.66
CA PRO A 102 10.75 2.36 -5.93
C PRO A 102 10.28 1.12 -5.16
N GLY A 103 11.12 0.09 -5.04
CA GLY A 103 10.78 -1.12 -4.30
C GLY A 103 10.63 -0.90 -2.80
N PHE A 104 11.56 -0.15 -2.19
CA PHE A 104 11.48 0.23 -0.78
C PHE A 104 10.27 1.13 -0.53
N GLY A 105 10.01 2.10 -1.42
CA GLY A 105 8.85 2.97 -1.38
C GLY A 105 7.54 2.20 -1.38
N PHE A 106 7.38 1.22 -2.28
CA PHE A 106 6.19 0.37 -2.34
C PHE A 106 5.91 -0.34 -1.00
N VAL A 107 6.92 -1.01 -0.47
CA VAL A 107 6.82 -1.76 0.79
C VAL A 107 6.54 -0.80 1.95
N LEU A 108 7.24 0.33 2.02
CA LEU A 108 7.03 1.33 3.05
C LEU A 108 5.59 1.87 3.02
N GLY A 109 5.07 2.22 1.85
CA GLY A 109 3.70 2.73 1.70
C GLY A 109 2.64 1.73 2.16
N ALA A 110 2.80 0.46 1.77
CA ALA A 110 1.90 -0.62 2.19
C ALA A 110 1.95 -0.88 3.70
N VAL A 111 3.16 -1.01 4.27
CA VAL A 111 3.36 -1.28 5.71
C VAL A 111 2.88 -0.11 6.56
N SER A 112 3.14 1.13 6.13
CA SER A 112 2.69 2.33 6.86
C SER A 112 1.16 2.42 6.91
N MET A 113 0.48 2.12 5.79
CA MET A 113 -0.98 2.10 5.79
C MET A 113 -1.57 0.98 6.62
N PHE A 114 -0.95 -0.19 6.59
CA PHE A 114 -1.34 -1.30 7.46
C PHE A 114 -1.19 -0.93 8.94
N ALA A 115 -0.03 -0.40 9.33
CA ALA A 115 0.24 0.03 10.69
C ALA A 115 -0.72 1.14 11.15
N SER A 116 -1.01 2.11 10.28
CA SER A 116 -1.98 3.17 10.58
C SER A 116 -3.39 2.62 10.79
N ALA A 117 -3.83 1.69 9.93
CA ALA A 117 -5.13 1.05 10.08
C ALA A 117 -5.24 0.26 11.39
N LEU A 118 -4.16 -0.38 11.86
CA LEU A 118 -4.13 -1.00 13.19
C LEU A 118 -4.25 0.03 14.32
N LEU A 119 -3.53 1.16 14.22
CA LEU A 119 -3.57 2.23 15.22
C LEU A 119 -4.93 2.91 15.33
N THR A 120 -5.63 3.10 14.21
CA THR A 120 -6.92 3.81 14.17
C THR A 120 -8.13 2.89 14.16
N GLY A 121 -7.96 1.57 14.27
CA GLY A 121 -9.03 0.59 14.10
C GLY A 121 -9.65 0.56 12.69
N GLY A 122 -8.94 1.08 11.68
CA GLY A 122 -9.37 1.14 10.28
C GLY A 122 -9.15 -0.15 9.48
N VAL A 123 -8.96 -1.28 10.16
CA VAL A 123 -8.82 -2.59 9.52
C VAL A 123 -10.18 -2.97 8.93
N GLY A 124 -10.25 -3.03 7.61
CA GLY A 124 -11.49 -3.40 6.94
C GLY A 124 -11.27 -3.87 5.51
N PRO A 125 -12.37 -4.26 4.83
CA PRO A 125 -12.36 -4.72 3.44
C PRO A 125 -12.15 -3.55 2.47
N TRP A 126 -11.37 -2.54 2.81
CA TRP A 126 -10.87 -1.52 1.89
C TRP A 126 -9.38 -1.22 2.14
N MET A 127 -8.82 -1.76 3.23
CA MET A 127 -7.45 -1.49 3.65
C MET A 127 -6.42 -2.00 2.64
N PRO A 128 -6.52 -3.20 2.05
CA PRO A 128 -5.63 -3.63 0.97
C PRO A 128 -5.53 -2.66 -0.22
N PHE A 129 -6.63 -2.03 -0.64
CA PHE A 129 -6.57 -1.02 -1.69
C PHE A 129 -5.85 0.24 -1.25
N GLN A 130 -6.04 0.68 0.01
CA GLN A 130 -5.29 1.81 0.58
C GLN A 130 -3.79 1.48 0.68
N MET A 131 -3.44 0.27 1.09
CA MET A 131 -2.05 -0.21 1.14
C MET A 131 -1.41 -0.20 -0.25
N LEU A 132 -2.11 -0.75 -1.24
CA LEU A 132 -1.64 -0.82 -2.61
C LEU A 132 -1.51 0.57 -3.25
N ALA A 133 -2.53 1.42 -3.09
CA ALA A 133 -2.51 2.79 -3.59
C ALA A 133 -1.35 3.59 -2.99
N MET A 134 -1.12 3.48 -1.68
CA MET A 134 0.03 4.15 -1.03
C MET A 134 1.36 3.57 -1.43
N GLY A 135 1.43 2.25 -1.61
CA GLY A 135 2.61 1.60 -2.17
C GLY A 135 2.93 2.18 -3.56
N TRP A 136 1.93 2.33 -4.43
CA TRP A 136 2.11 2.93 -5.76
C TRP A 136 2.51 4.40 -5.71
N VAL A 137 1.96 5.20 -4.81
CA VAL A 137 2.35 6.62 -4.65
C VAL A 137 3.83 6.74 -4.28
N ALA A 138 4.27 5.98 -3.27
CA ALA A 138 5.66 5.99 -2.84
C ALA A 138 6.60 5.38 -3.90
N MET A 139 6.18 4.31 -4.56
CA MET A 139 6.92 3.69 -5.67
C MET A 139 7.09 4.66 -6.84
N GLY A 140 6.01 5.35 -7.23
CA GLY A 140 5.99 6.30 -8.33
C GLY A 140 7.00 7.43 -8.12
N ALA A 141 7.12 7.93 -6.89
CA ALA A 141 8.16 8.90 -6.54
C ALA A 141 9.57 8.37 -6.81
N GLY A 142 9.83 7.09 -6.51
CA GLY A 142 11.11 6.43 -6.79
C GLY A 142 11.39 6.14 -8.27
N LEU A 143 10.37 6.16 -9.13
CA LEU A 143 10.50 5.95 -10.58
C LEU A 143 10.72 7.26 -11.36
N LEU A 144 10.58 8.42 -10.72
CA LEU A 144 10.80 9.71 -11.37
C LEU A 144 12.27 9.89 -11.79
N PRO A 145 12.55 10.49 -12.96
CA PRO A 145 13.92 10.75 -13.41
C PRO A 145 14.75 11.53 -12.39
N GLY A 146 16.05 11.24 -12.33
CA GLY A 146 17.03 12.14 -11.71
C GLY A 146 17.20 13.39 -12.55
N ALA A 147 17.45 14.53 -11.90
CA ALA A 147 17.96 15.72 -12.57
C ALA A 147 19.42 15.51 -12.98
#